data_AF-A0A940DG00-F1
#
_entry.id   AF-A0A940DG00-F1
#
_cell.length_a   1.000
_cell.length_b   1.000
_cell.length_c   1.000
_cell.angle_alpha   90.00
_cell.angle_beta   90.00
_cell.angle_gamma   90.00
#
_symmetry.space_group_name_H-M   'P 1'
#
loop_
_entity.id
_entity.type
_entity.pdbx_description
1 polymer ?
#
loop_
_entity_poly.entity_id
_entity_poly.type
_entity_poly.pdbx_seq_one_letter_code
_entity_poly.pdbx_strand_id
1 'polypeptide(L)'
;VSLTESEITVNEGDTVEYEIYYFGFVGSDDESVLESAATVTFPTEPGVYNVSPKGVSADNYTVKYGVTVFRVNKGMLYSETSDVILEGSFPASLEVSVVAKENDEDGIDSEFNSLKAAYNALGDKTLSEIFRIEYLDDGEAYEYTGRISISMMLDEKYEDTTKLAFAVKTYNGDILYISDVTYKDGRAIFDVENAEYVIVAYATGEESNILLYAGIGAGAAVVLIVLIAVVVKLKRKRAARFIKYRDDIED
;
A
#
# COMPACT_ATOMS: atom_id res chain seq x y z
N VAL A 1 -13.76 7.18 31.30
CA VAL A 1 -12.35 7.43 30.92
C VAL A 1 -12.13 6.90 29.52
N SER A 2 -11.80 7.76 28.57
CA SER A 2 -11.58 7.36 27.17
C SER A 2 -10.45 8.18 26.58
N LEU A 3 -9.91 7.74 25.44
CA LEU A 3 -9.19 8.66 24.58
C LEU A 3 -10.18 9.69 24.01
N THR A 4 -9.67 10.85 23.59
CA THR A 4 -10.46 11.88 22.89
C THR A 4 -10.97 11.38 21.55
N GLU A 5 -10.09 10.71 20.80
CA GLU A 5 -10.41 10.12 19.50
C GLU A 5 -10.95 8.69 19.64
N SER A 6 -12.06 8.42 18.93
CA SER A 6 -12.61 7.06 18.81
C SER A 6 -11.83 6.18 17.83
N GLU A 7 -11.09 6.80 16.92
CA GLU A 7 -10.18 6.13 15.99
C GLU A 7 -8.88 6.92 15.85
N ILE A 8 -7.75 6.22 15.86
CA ILE A 8 -6.42 6.80 15.65
C ILE A 8 -5.72 5.96 14.60
N THR A 9 -5.12 6.60 13.60
CA THR A 9 -4.29 5.96 12.58
C THR A 9 -2.92 6.60 12.58
N VAL A 10 -1.88 5.78 12.64
CA VAL A 10 -0.47 6.19 12.59
C VAL A 10 0.28 5.29 11.62
N ASN A 11 1.47 5.70 11.18
CA ASN A 11 2.38 4.79 10.49
C ASN A 11 3.26 4.05 11.48
N GLU A 12 3.74 2.89 11.07
CA GLU A 12 4.77 2.15 11.79
C GLU A 12 5.98 3.07 12.10
N GLY A 13 6.38 3.09 13.37
CA GLY A 13 7.48 3.94 13.85
C GLY A 13 7.08 5.37 14.24
N ASP A 14 5.86 5.80 13.96
CA ASP A 14 5.39 7.13 14.39
C ASP A 14 5.24 7.19 15.92
N THR A 15 5.46 8.39 16.47
CA THR A 15 5.12 8.68 17.86
C THR A 15 3.63 8.96 17.96
N VAL A 16 2.96 8.31 18.93
CA VAL A 16 1.52 8.48 19.15
C VAL A 16 1.28 9.62 20.13
N GLU A 17 0.71 10.71 19.63
CA GLU A 17 0.18 11.79 20.46
C GLU A 17 -1.27 11.46 20.84
N TYR A 18 -1.62 11.60 22.12
CA TYR A 18 -2.95 11.26 22.62
C TYR A 18 -3.34 12.05 23.87
N GLU A 19 -4.65 12.19 24.08
CA GLU A 19 -5.23 12.78 25.29
C GLU A 19 -6.26 11.84 25.89
N ILE A 20 -6.32 11.78 27.22
CA ILE A 20 -7.31 10.98 27.96
C ILE A 20 -8.32 11.92 28.59
N TYR A 21 -9.60 11.65 28.37
CA TYR A 21 -10.71 12.42 28.93
C TYR A 21 -11.42 11.64 30.05
N TYR A 22 -11.67 12.32 31.17
CA TYR A 22 -12.43 11.80 32.30
C TYR A 22 -13.78 12.51 32.36
N PHE A 23 -14.84 11.73 32.51
CA PHE A 23 -16.21 12.23 32.50
C PHE A 23 -17.08 11.37 33.41
N GLY A 24 -18.23 11.92 33.80
CA GLY A 24 -19.17 11.26 34.71
C GLY A 24 -18.94 11.59 36.19
N PHE A 25 -18.11 12.58 36.49
CA PHE A 25 -18.04 13.16 37.84
C PHE A 25 -19.37 13.83 38.21
N VAL A 26 -19.71 13.82 39.50
CA VAL A 26 -20.97 14.35 40.03
C VAL A 26 -20.69 15.61 40.84
N GLY A 27 -21.53 16.64 40.68
CA GLY A 27 -21.41 17.87 41.44
C GLY A 27 -20.22 18.71 41.01
N SER A 28 -19.31 18.99 41.95
CA SER A 28 -18.07 19.74 41.71
C SER A 28 -16.83 18.84 41.66
N ASP A 29 -17.01 17.52 41.66
CA ASP A 29 -15.89 16.60 41.53
C ASP A 29 -15.26 16.71 40.12
N ASP A 30 -13.95 16.51 40.07
CA ASP A 30 -13.16 16.48 38.84
C ASP A 30 -12.03 15.45 38.98
N GLU A 31 -11.06 15.46 38.04
CA GLU A 31 -9.93 14.54 38.01
C GLU A 31 -9.08 14.54 39.29
N SER A 32 -9.16 15.60 40.12
CA SER A 32 -8.43 15.67 41.39
C SER A 32 -8.90 14.66 42.44
N VAL A 33 -10.08 14.05 42.27
CA VAL A 33 -10.60 13.02 43.18
C VAL A 33 -10.08 11.61 42.84
N LEU A 34 -9.33 11.47 41.74
CA LEU A 34 -8.73 10.20 41.34
C LEU A 34 -7.43 9.96 42.12
N GLU A 35 -7.20 8.73 42.55
CA GLU A 35 -5.97 8.35 43.26
C GLU A 35 -4.84 8.00 42.29
N SER A 36 -5.18 7.64 41.06
CA SER A 36 -4.23 7.35 39.99
C SER A 36 -4.76 7.81 38.63
N ALA A 37 -3.82 8.27 37.80
CA ALA A 37 -4.10 8.61 36.41
C ALA A 37 -4.21 7.34 35.54
N ALA A 38 -5.01 7.45 34.48
CA ALA A 38 -5.08 6.45 33.43
C ALA A 38 -3.78 6.40 32.62
N THR A 39 -3.47 5.22 32.14
CA THR A 39 -2.38 4.98 31.19
C THR A 39 -2.92 4.22 29.97
N VAL A 40 -2.27 4.39 28.82
CA VAL A 40 -2.58 3.69 27.58
C VAL A 40 -1.28 3.14 27.03
N THR A 41 -1.33 1.96 26.42
CA THR A 41 -0.20 1.38 25.69
C THR A 41 -0.64 1.18 24.26
N PHE A 42 0.13 1.70 23.32
CA PHE A 42 -0.14 1.57 21.89
C PHE A 42 0.72 0.45 21.29
N PRO A 43 0.16 -0.36 20.38
CA PRO A 43 0.92 -1.30 19.58
C PRO A 43 1.80 -0.54 18.57
N THR A 44 2.93 -1.12 18.21
CA THR A 44 3.89 -0.55 17.26
C THR A 44 3.92 -1.26 15.92
N GLU A 45 3.45 -2.52 15.88
CA GLU A 45 3.42 -3.35 14.68
C GLU A 45 2.21 -2.98 13.80
N PRO A 46 2.32 -3.09 12.47
CA PRO A 46 1.20 -2.90 11.56
C PRO A 46 0.00 -3.78 11.91
N GLY A 47 -1.17 -3.16 12.04
CA GLY A 47 -2.40 -3.88 12.39
C GLY A 47 -3.56 -2.98 12.77
N VAL A 48 -4.66 -3.61 13.14
CA VAL A 48 -5.86 -2.96 13.68
C VAL A 48 -6.11 -3.52 15.07
N TYR A 49 -6.21 -2.62 16.05
CA TYR A 49 -6.26 -2.97 17.46
C TYR A 49 -7.37 -2.22 18.17
N ASN A 50 -7.89 -2.81 19.23
CA ASN A 50 -8.73 -2.10 20.20
C ASN A 50 -7.86 -1.71 21.37
N VAL A 51 -7.74 -0.41 21.62
CA VAL A 51 -6.99 0.13 22.76
C VAL A 51 -7.94 0.81 23.74
N SER A 52 -7.64 0.68 25.03
CA SER A 52 -8.39 1.32 26.10
C SER A 52 -7.44 1.85 27.16
N PRO A 53 -7.72 3.02 27.76
CA PRO A 53 -7.06 3.43 28.98
C PRO A 53 -7.27 2.42 30.09
N LYS A 54 -6.37 2.40 31.08
CA LYS A 54 -6.43 1.53 32.25
C LYS A 54 -5.72 2.15 33.45
N GLY A 55 -5.96 1.58 34.63
CA GLY A 55 -5.17 1.86 35.83
C GLY A 55 -5.64 3.03 36.70
N VAL A 56 -6.82 3.59 36.43
CA VAL A 56 -7.46 4.58 37.32
C VAL A 56 -8.05 3.87 38.53
N SER A 57 -7.76 4.37 39.73
CA SER A 57 -8.46 4.06 40.97
C SER A 57 -9.11 5.33 41.55
N ALA A 58 -10.28 5.13 42.16
CA ALA A 58 -11.06 6.17 42.81
C ALA A 58 -11.96 5.52 43.86
N ASP A 59 -12.05 6.10 45.05
CA ASP A 59 -12.83 5.55 46.16
C ASP A 59 -14.34 5.54 45.91
N ASN A 60 -14.85 6.60 45.26
CA ASN A 60 -16.30 6.85 45.15
C ASN A 60 -16.86 6.63 43.74
N TYR A 61 -16.04 6.14 42.80
CA TYR A 61 -16.42 6.01 41.40
C TYR A 61 -16.14 4.60 40.87
N THR A 62 -17.11 4.07 40.11
CA THR A 62 -16.86 2.91 39.26
C THR A 62 -16.30 3.38 37.92
N VAL A 63 -15.04 3.05 37.65
CA VAL A 63 -14.39 3.46 36.41
C VAL A 63 -14.82 2.57 35.25
N LYS A 64 -15.25 3.19 34.15
CA LYS A 64 -15.45 2.54 32.85
C LYS A 64 -14.49 3.11 31.82
N TYR A 65 -13.96 2.23 30.98
CA TYR A 65 -12.99 2.55 29.96
C TYR A 65 -13.63 2.50 28.56
N GLY A 66 -13.43 3.56 27.78
CA GLY A 66 -13.78 3.59 26.37
C GLY A 66 -12.80 2.76 25.54
N VAL A 67 -13.29 2.22 24.43
CA VAL A 67 -12.47 1.54 23.42
C VAL A 67 -12.27 2.47 22.24
N THR A 68 -11.03 2.55 21.77
CA THR A 68 -10.62 3.28 20.56
C THR A 68 -10.05 2.27 19.56
N VAL A 69 -10.41 2.42 18.29
CA VAL A 69 -9.78 1.66 17.21
C VAL A 69 -8.44 2.31 16.87
N PHE A 70 -7.36 1.57 17.03
CA PHE A 70 -6.01 2.04 16.74
C PHE A 70 -5.44 1.28 15.56
N ARG A 71 -5.03 1.99 14.52
CA ARG A 71 -4.51 1.45 13.27
C ARG A 71 -3.05 1.84 13.11
N VAL A 72 -2.22 0.87 12.80
CA VAL A 72 -0.82 1.07 12.42
C VAL A 72 -0.66 0.68 10.96
N ASN A 73 -0.33 1.65 10.12
CA ASN A 73 -0.07 1.46 8.70
C ASN A 73 1.38 0.98 8.46
N LYS A 74 1.59 0.24 7.38
CA LYS A 74 2.93 -0.11 6.88
C LYS A 74 3.55 1.09 6.17
N GLY A 75 4.86 1.26 6.34
CA GLY A 75 5.65 2.25 5.59
C GLY A 75 6.06 1.79 4.18
N MET A 76 6.06 0.47 3.94
CA MET A 76 6.54 -0.14 2.70
C MET A 76 5.67 -1.32 2.27
N LEU A 77 5.54 -1.49 0.95
CA LEU A 77 5.05 -2.71 0.32
C LEU A 77 6.08 -3.23 -0.68
N TYR A 78 6.22 -4.55 -0.70
CA TYR A 78 7.07 -5.26 -1.64
C TYR A 78 6.16 -5.98 -2.63
N SER A 79 6.39 -5.77 -3.92
CA SER A 79 5.63 -6.48 -4.95
C SER A 79 5.85 -7.99 -4.84
N GLU A 80 4.78 -8.77 -4.88
CA GLU A 80 4.87 -10.24 -4.88
C GLU A 80 5.40 -10.80 -6.21
N THR A 81 5.34 -10.00 -7.27
CA THR A 81 5.54 -10.46 -8.67
C THR A 81 6.75 -9.81 -9.35
N SER A 82 7.40 -8.84 -8.73
CA SER A 82 8.48 -8.07 -9.35
C SER A 82 9.41 -7.44 -8.30
N ASP A 83 10.57 -6.94 -8.73
CA ASP A 83 11.47 -6.15 -7.89
C ASP A 83 11.03 -4.67 -7.88
N VAL A 84 9.83 -4.45 -7.36
CA VAL A 84 9.25 -3.12 -7.12
C VAL A 84 8.94 -2.98 -5.65
N ILE A 85 9.41 -1.88 -5.06
CA ILE A 85 9.09 -1.47 -3.70
C ILE A 85 8.30 -0.17 -3.76
N LEU A 86 7.22 -0.12 -3.00
CA LEU A 86 6.42 1.08 -2.81
C LEU A 86 6.62 1.56 -1.38
N GLU A 87 6.96 2.83 -1.21
CA GLU A 87 7.02 3.48 0.10
C GLU A 87 5.86 4.47 0.23
N GLY A 88 5.22 4.51 1.39
CA GLY A 88 3.99 5.28 1.61
C GLY A 88 3.32 4.97 2.95
N SER A 89 2.03 5.24 3.04
CA SER A 89 1.21 4.93 4.21
C SER A 89 0.14 3.92 3.80
N PHE A 90 0.38 2.63 4.06
CA PHE A 90 -0.48 1.55 3.58
C PHE A 90 -1.24 0.88 4.73
N PRO A 91 -2.53 0.54 4.55
CA PRO A 91 -3.25 -0.32 5.49
C PRO A 91 -2.48 -1.61 5.79
N ALA A 92 -2.57 -2.09 7.03
CA ALA A 92 -1.80 -3.26 7.49
C ALA A 92 -2.11 -4.56 6.73
N SER A 93 -3.32 -4.71 6.20
CA SER A 93 -3.76 -5.84 5.39
C SER A 93 -3.44 -5.69 3.90
N LEU A 94 -2.96 -4.50 3.47
CA LEU A 94 -2.70 -4.24 2.06
C LEU A 94 -1.49 -5.04 1.58
N GLU A 95 -1.66 -5.67 0.42
CA GLU A 95 -0.68 -6.41 -0.36
C GLU A 95 -0.59 -5.78 -1.76
N VAL A 96 0.52 -5.96 -2.47
CA VAL A 96 0.69 -5.40 -3.82
C VAL A 96 1.34 -6.39 -4.78
N SER A 97 0.82 -6.44 -6.00
CA SER A 97 1.44 -7.06 -7.17
C SER A 97 1.71 -5.98 -8.21
N VAL A 98 2.85 -6.07 -8.88
CA VAL A 98 3.19 -5.17 -10.00
C VAL A 98 3.48 -6.04 -11.20
N VAL A 99 2.63 -5.94 -12.20
CA VAL A 99 2.54 -6.91 -13.30
C VAL A 99 2.77 -6.23 -14.63
N ALA A 100 3.74 -6.72 -15.39
CA ALA A 100 3.96 -6.26 -16.77
C ALA A 100 2.74 -6.61 -17.64
N LYS A 101 2.30 -5.66 -18.47
CA LYS A 101 1.20 -5.84 -19.43
C LYS A 101 1.78 -6.02 -20.83
N GLU A 102 1.31 -7.05 -21.53
CA GLU A 102 1.77 -7.38 -22.89
C GLU A 102 0.95 -6.67 -23.99
N ASN A 103 -0.24 -6.19 -23.67
CA ASN A 103 -1.16 -5.56 -24.62
C ASN A 103 -1.59 -4.18 -24.11
N ASP A 104 -1.92 -3.29 -25.05
CA ASP A 104 -2.54 -2.00 -24.77
C ASP A 104 -4.04 -2.16 -24.43
N GLU A 105 -4.33 -2.81 -23.29
CA GLU A 105 -5.72 -3.08 -22.86
C GLU A 105 -6.49 -1.79 -22.54
N ASP A 106 -5.80 -0.69 -22.22
CA ASP A 106 -6.39 0.53 -21.67
C ASP A 106 -6.09 1.80 -22.49
N GLY A 107 -5.67 1.66 -23.75
CA GLY A 107 -5.38 2.80 -24.65
C GLY A 107 -4.17 3.64 -24.22
N ILE A 108 -3.31 3.07 -23.38
CA ILE A 108 -2.07 3.65 -22.86
C ILE A 108 -1.14 4.04 -24.01
N ASP A 109 -1.06 3.27 -25.10
CA ASP A 109 -0.20 3.64 -26.23
C ASP A 109 -0.66 4.97 -26.86
N SER A 110 -1.96 5.12 -27.05
CA SER A 110 -2.58 6.33 -27.61
C SER A 110 -2.41 7.53 -26.67
N GLU A 111 -2.63 7.32 -25.37
CA GLU A 111 -2.45 8.34 -24.33
C GLU A 111 -0.97 8.76 -24.21
N PHE A 112 -0.04 7.81 -24.23
CA PHE A 112 1.40 8.08 -24.19
C PHE A 112 1.86 8.86 -25.43
N ASN A 113 1.36 8.51 -26.62
CA ASN A 113 1.67 9.28 -27.83
C ASN A 113 1.14 10.71 -27.77
N SER A 114 -0.03 10.92 -27.15
CA SER A 114 -0.58 12.25 -26.88
C SER A 114 0.30 13.02 -25.87
N LEU A 115 0.77 12.35 -24.82
CA LEU A 115 1.72 12.91 -23.85
C LEU A 115 3.05 13.30 -24.52
N LYS A 116 3.58 12.46 -25.41
CA LYS A 116 4.81 12.73 -26.17
C LYS A 116 4.73 14.01 -27.00
N ALA A 117 3.57 14.28 -27.60
CA ALA A 117 3.34 15.53 -28.32
C ALA A 117 3.31 16.77 -27.41
N ALA A 118 2.92 16.60 -26.13
CA ALA A 118 2.89 17.68 -25.15
C ALA A 118 4.25 17.93 -24.46
N TYR A 119 5.12 16.91 -24.38
CA TYR A 119 6.39 16.97 -23.66
C TYR A 119 7.59 16.68 -24.57
N ASN A 120 8.30 17.73 -24.99
CA ASN A 120 9.50 17.62 -25.83
C ASN A 120 10.59 16.71 -25.22
N ALA A 121 10.64 16.56 -23.89
CA ALA A 121 11.56 15.67 -23.19
C ALA A 121 11.40 14.19 -23.58
N LEU A 122 10.21 13.80 -24.03
CA LEU A 122 9.95 12.45 -24.53
C LEU A 122 10.54 12.21 -25.93
N GLY A 123 10.80 13.27 -26.70
CA GLY A 123 11.67 13.23 -27.88
C GLY A 123 11.37 12.09 -28.88
N ASP A 124 12.34 11.21 -29.07
CA ASP A 124 12.27 10.02 -29.92
C ASP A 124 11.83 8.74 -29.17
N LYS A 125 11.71 8.80 -27.83
CA LYS A 125 11.39 7.64 -26.99
C LYS A 125 10.07 6.99 -27.40
N THR A 126 10.05 5.66 -27.39
CA THR A 126 8.85 4.87 -27.63
C THR A 126 8.48 4.13 -26.35
N LEU A 127 7.18 3.83 -26.21
CA LEU A 127 6.73 2.96 -25.15
C LEU A 127 7.47 1.63 -25.23
N SER A 128 8.01 1.19 -24.10
CA SER A 128 8.84 -0.02 -23.97
C SER A 128 8.14 -1.05 -23.09
N GLU A 129 7.71 -0.63 -21.90
CA GLU A 129 7.04 -1.51 -20.93
C GLU A 129 5.92 -0.76 -20.20
N ILE A 130 4.87 -1.50 -19.83
CA ILE A 130 3.77 -1.02 -19.00
C ILE A 130 3.66 -1.98 -17.82
N PHE A 131 3.61 -1.42 -16.61
CA PHE A 131 3.37 -2.16 -15.38
C PHE A 131 2.07 -1.68 -14.76
N ARG A 132 1.17 -2.61 -14.42
CA ARG A 132 0.01 -2.29 -13.59
C ARG A 132 0.34 -2.54 -12.13
N ILE A 133 -0.05 -1.61 -11.27
CA ILE A 133 0.00 -1.76 -9.82
C ILE A 133 -1.38 -2.26 -9.36
N GLU A 134 -1.39 -3.47 -8.80
CA GLU A 134 -2.60 -4.13 -8.33
C GLU A 134 -2.51 -4.28 -6.80
N TYR A 135 -3.38 -3.59 -6.08
CA TYR A 135 -3.46 -3.71 -4.61
C TYR A 135 -4.57 -4.67 -4.21
N LEU A 136 -4.31 -5.45 -3.17
CA LEU A 136 -5.28 -6.35 -2.56
C LEU A 136 -5.40 -6.04 -1.07
N ASP A 137 -6.63 -5.84 -0.60
CA ASP A 137 -6.93 -5.72 0.83
C ASP A 137 -7.75 -6.93 1.25
N ASP A 138 -7.19 -7.77 2.13
CA ASP A 138 -7.76 -9.06 2.52
C ASP A 138 -8.13 -9.99 1.33
N GLY A 139 -7.42 -9.82 0.21
CA GLY A 139 -7.58 -10.60 -1.03
C GLY A 139 -8.65 -10.09 -1.98
N GLU A 140 -9.28 -8.95 -1.69
CA GLU A 140 -10.18 -8.25 -2.61
C GLU A 140 -9.45 -7.07 -3.26
N ALA A 141 -9.82 -6.74 -4.51
CA ALA A 141 -9.22 -5.61 -5.22
C ALA A 141 -9.40 -4.31 -4.44
N TYR A 142 -8.32 -3.54 -4.32
CA TYR A 142 -8.28 -2.30 -3.57
C TYR A 142 -7.75 -1.17 -4.46
N GLU A 143 -8.44 -0.03 -4.46
CA GLU A 143 -7.96 1.19 -5.12
C GLU A 143 -7.23 2.04 -4.09
N TYR A 144 -5.90 2.01 -4.13
CA TYR A 144 -5.10 2.85 -3.26
C TYR A 144 -5.05 4.28 -3.79
N THR A 145 -5.48 5.21 -2.95
CA THR A 145 -5.34 6.65 -3.19
C THR A 145 -4.37 7.23 -2.19
N GLY A 146 -3.43 8.05 -2.67
CA GLY A 146 -2.35 8.58 -1.86
C GLY A 146 -1.06 8.75 -2.65
N ARG A 147 -0.12 9.49 -2.03
CA ARG A 147 1.23 9.67 -2.55
C ARG A 147 2.11 8.48 -2.14
N ILE A 148 2.82 7.93 -3.11
CA ILE A 148 3.79 6.85 -2.93
C ILE A 148 5.12 7.23 -3.58
N SER A 149 6.21 6.69 -3.05
CA SER A 149 7.48 6.60 -3.75
C SER A 149 7.59 5.22 -4.38
N ILE A 150 7.79 5.15 -5.69
CA ILE A 150 7.98 3.91 -6.42
C ILE A 150 9.47 3.73 -6.65
N SER A 151 10.00 2.58 -6.26
CA SER A 151 11.37 2.18 -6.53
C SER A 151 11.39 0.86 -7.29
N MET A 152 11.85 0.91 -8.55
CA MET A 152 11.86 -0.23 -9.46
C MET A 152 13.27 -0.56 -9.92
N MET A 153 13.63 -1.84 -9.90
CA MET A 153 14.89 -2.30 -10.51
C MET A 153 14.84 -2.13 -12.03
N LEU A 154 15.91 -1.60 -12.61
CA LEU A 154 16.03 -1.45 -14.06
C LEU A 154 16.69 -2.67 -14.68
N ASP A 155 16.15 -3.12 -15.81
CA ASP A 155 16.78 -4.11 -16.67
C ASP A 155 18.10 -3.56 -17.27
N GLU A 156 19.06 -4.43 -17.55
CA GLU A 156 20.37 -4.07 -18.13
C GLU A 156 20.23 -3.28 -19.45
N LYS A 157 19.17 -3.53 -20.24
CA LYS A 157 18.94 -2.76 -21.48
C LYS A 157 18.70 -1.26 -21.23
N TYR A 158 18.41 -0.88 -19.99
CA TYR A 158 18.17 0.47 -19.52
C TYR A 158 19.37 1.10 -18.79
N GLU A 159 20.58 0.55 -18.97
CA GLU A 159 21.82 1.12 -18.43
C GLU A 159 22.01 2.60 -18.78
N ASP A 160 21.63 3.01 -20.00
CA ASP A 160 21.67 4.41 -20.43
C ASP A 160 20.39 5.14 -19.99
N THR A 161 20.39 5.61 -18.75
CA THR A 161 19.24 6.30 -18.15
C THR A 161 18.88 7.61 -18.85
N THR A 162 19.74 8.19 -19.68
CA THR A 162 19.41 9.40 -20.48
C THR A 162 18.40 9.10 -21.60
N LYS A 163 18.28 7.83 -21.98
CA LYS A 163 17.32 7.34 -22.96
C LYS A 163 16.00 6.92 -22.33
N LEU A 164 15.94 6.79 -21.01
CA LEU A 164 14.73 6.44 -20.27
C LEU A 164 13.82 7.65 -20.05
N ALA A 165 12.53 7.38 -20.01
CA ALA A 165 11.53 8.26 -19.43
C ALA A 165 10.46 7.43 -18.74
N PHE A 166 9.84 8.02 -17.73
CA PHE A 166 8.73 7.42 -16.99
C PHE A 166 7.49 8.28 -17.16
N ALA A 167 6.35 7.60 -17.30
CA ALA A 167 5.04 8.21 -17.15
C ALA A 167 4.19 7.33 -16.23
N VAL A 168 3.14 7.90 -15.66
CA VAL A 168 2.19 7.17 -14.82
C VAL A 168 0.78 7.47 -15.27
N LYS A 169 -0.04 6.43 -15.44
CA LYS A 169 -1.49 6.59 -15.55
C LYS A 169 -2.08 6.45 -14.16
N THR A 170 -2.89 7.41 -13.74
CA THR A 170 -3.55 7.42 -12.44
C THR A 170 -4.93 6.76 -12.50
N TYR A 171 -5.49 6.39 -11.36
CA TYR A 171 -6.88 5.88 -11.28
C TYR A 171 -7.93 6.88 -11.79
N ASN A 172 -7.59 8.17 -11.87
CA ASN A 172 -8.46 9.20 -12.45
C ASN A 172 -8.42 9.22 -13.99
N GLY A 173 -7.56 8.40 -14.61
CA GLY A 173 -7.35 8.32 -16.05
C GLY A 173 -6.32 9.31 -16.61
N ASP A 174 -5.74 10.17 -15.77
CA ASP A 174 -4.70 11.10 -16.22
C ASP A 174 -3.36 10.37 -16.43
N ILE A 175 -2.68 10.68 -17.54
CA ILE A 175 -1.30 10.26 -17.79
C ILE A 175 -0.33 11.41 -17.49
N LEU A 176 0.64 11.15 -16.62
CA LEU A 176 1.56 12.14 -16.08
C LEU A 176 2.99 11.80 -16.47
N TYR A 177 3.73 12.75 -17.05
CA TYR A 177 5.17 12.61 -17.26
C TYR A 177 5.91 12.79 -15.93
N ILE A 178 6.80 11.84 -15.60
CA ILE A 178 7.61 11.90 -14.39
C ILE A 178 8.97 12.52 -14.74
N SER A 179 9.12 13.79 -14.38
CA SER A 179 10.33 14.56 -14.68
C SER A 179 11.45 14.43 -13.63
N ASP A 180 11.10 14.06 -12.41
CA ASP A 180 12.02 13.92 -11.28
C ASP A 180 12.19 12.45 -10.94
N VAL A 181 13.20 11.83 -11.56
CA VAL A 181 13.56 10.42 -11.34
C VAL A 181 14.97 10.36 -10.80
N THR A 182 15.11 9.78 -9.62
CA THR A 182 16.41 9.48 -9.02
C THR A 182 16.84 8.08 -9.43
N TYR A 183 18.06 7.96 -9.95
CA TYR A 183 18.67 6.67 -10.26
C TYR A 183 19.71 6.32 -9.19
N LYS A 184 19.49 5.21 -8.49
CA LYS A 184 20.37 4.77 -7.40
C LYS A 184 20.38 3.26 -7.30
N ASP A 185 21.58 2.67 -7.21
CA ASP A 185 21.77 1.23 -7.01
C ASP A 185 21.01 0.36 -8.04
N GLY A 186 20.99 0.79 -9.31
CA GLY A 186 20.28 0.11 -10.40
C GLY A 186 18.77 0.34 -10.43
N ARG A 187 18.23 1.17 -9.53
CA ARG A 187 16.79 1.44 -9.42
C ARG A 187 16.43 2.83 -9.92
N ALA A 188 15.26 2.96 -10.55
CA ALA A 188 14.58 4.23 -10.74
C ALA A 188 13.65 4.48 -9.55
N ILE A 189 13.71 5.69 -8.99
CA ILE A 189 12.97 6.11 -7.81
C ILE A 189 12.24 7.41 -8.13
N PHE A 190 10.93 7.45 -7.94
CA PHE A 190 10.13 8.64 -8.17
C PHE A 190 8.85 8.64 -7.34
N ASP A 191 8.38 9.84 -7.00
CA ASP A 191 7.12 10.02 -6.28
C ASP A 191 5.95 10.22 -7.25
N VAL A 192 4.80 9.67 -6.89
CA VAL A 192 3.56 9.85 -7.65
C VAL A 192 2.35 9.73 -6.73
N GLU A 193 1.21 10.25 -7.18
CA GLU A 193 -0.06 10.14 -6.48
C GLU A 193 -1.04 9.29 -7.30
N ASN A 194 -1.78 8.42 -6.64
CA ASN A 194 -2.88 7.64 -7.23
C ASN A 194 -2.48 6.83 -8.47
N ALA A 195 -1.27 6.27 -8.48
CA ALA A 195 -0.74 5.52 -9.61
C ALA A 195 -1.47 4.19 -9.81
N GLU A 196 -1.95 3.96 -11.04
CA GLU A 196 -2.51 2.67 -11.47
C GLU A 196 -1.52 1.94 -12.40
N TYR A 197 -0.90 2.67 -13.33
CA TYR A 197 0.11 2.11 -14.23
C TYR A 197 1.41 2.91 -14.21
N VAL A 198 2.54 2.21 -14.24
CA VAL A 198 3.84 2.79 -14.55
C VAL A 198 4.21 2.46 -15.98
N ILE A 199 4.59 3.48 -16.75
CA ILE A 199 4.93 3.38 -18.16
C ILE A 199 6.41 3.70 -18.30
N VAL A 200 7.15 2.79 -18.91
CA VAL A 200 8.57 2.96 -19.23
C VAL A 200 8.70 3.20 -20.72
N ALA A 201 9.33 4.31 -21.08
CA ALA A 201 9.66 4.65 -22.45
C ALA A 201 11.16 4.73 -22.64
N TYR A 202 11.64 4.28 -23.79
CA TYR A 202 13.07 4.21 -24.10
C TYR A 202 13.35 4.66 -25.53
N ALA A 203 14.44 5.40 -25.73
CA ALA A 203 14.91 5.78 -27.05
C ALA A 203 15.75 4.66 -27.65
N THR A 204 15.24 3.97 -28.66
CA THR A 204 15.99 2.97 -29.41
C THR A 204 16.76 3.67 -30.53
N GLY A 205 18.08 3.51 -30.55
CA GLY A 205 18.84 3.71 -31.79
C GLY A 205 18.38 2.63 -32.79
N GLU A 206 18.38 2.93 -34.10
CA GLU A 206 17.89 2.03 -35.15
C GLU A 206 18.17 0.54 -34.88
N GLU A 207 17.07 -0.24 -34.91
CA GLU A 207 16.94 -1.67 -34.63
C GLU A 207 16.96 -2.14 -33.16
N SER A 208 15.78 -2.21 -32.55
CA SER A 208 15.45 -3.33 -31.67
C SER A 208 14.26 -4.10 -32.23
N ASN A 209 14.54 -5.25 -32.84
CA ASN A 209 13.54 -6.30 -33.00
C ASN A 209 12.95 -6.58 -31.61
N ILE A 210 11.64 -6.42 -31.45
CA ILE A 210 10.90 -6.90 -30.28
C ILE A 210 10.97 -8.43 -30.31
N LEU A 211 12.05 -8.96 -29.78
CA LEU A 211 12.14 -10.35 -29.34
C LEU A 211 12.02 -10.29 -27.83
N LEU A 212 10.80 -10.58 -27.39
CA LEU A 212 10.33 -10.80 -26.04
C LEU A 212 11.33 -11.64 -25.24
N TYR A 213 12.29 -10.97 -24.61
CA TYR A 213 13.00 -11.51 -23.46
C TYR A 213 12.39 -10.84 -22.24
N ALA A 214 11.68 -11.66 -21.48
CA ALA A 214 11.23 -11.38 -20.14
C ALA A 214 12.43 -10.91 -19.32
N GLY A 215 12.57 -9.60 -19.20
CA GLY A 215 13.47 -8.88 -18.29
C GLY A 215 12.99 -9.02 -16.86
N ILE A 216 12.95 -10.28 -16.41
CA ILE A 216 12.74 -10.63 -15.03
C ILE A 216 14.15 -10.63 -14.47
N GLY A 217 14.50 -9.60 -13.72
CA GLY A 217 15.64 -9.67 -12.80
C GLY A 217 15.46 -10.93 -11.94
N ALA A 218 16.17 -11.99 -12.32
CA ALA A 218 16.37 -13.25 -11.61
C ALA A 218 15.21 -13.72 -10.71
N GLY A 219 14.04 -14.04 -11.27
CA GLY A 219 12.89 -14.39 -10.44
C GLY A 219 11.64 -14.92 -11.12
N ALA A 220 11.80 -15.76 -12.16
CA ALA A 220 10.76 -16.57 -12.78
C ALA A 220 9.63 -15.83 -13.52
N ALA A 221 9.58 -16.10 -14.83
CA ALA A 221 8.36 -16.01 -15.61
C ALA A 221 7.39 -17.03 -15.02
N VAL A 222 6.44 -16.56 -14.20
CA VAL A 222 5.24 -17.31 -13.88
C VAL A 222 4.07 -16.47 -14.31
N VAL A 223 3.50 -16.85 -15.45
CA VAL A 223 2.09 -16.57 -15.75
C VAL A 223 1.28 -17.04 -14.55
N LEU A 224 0.80 -16.08 -13.75
CA LEU A 224 0.11 -16.37 -12.50
C LEU A 224 -1.33 -15.86 -12.53
N ILE A 225 -2.07 -16.33 -13.52
CA ILE A 225 -3.53 -16.20 -13.59
C ILE A 225 -4.23 -17.22 -12.64
N VAL A 226 -3.51 -17.98 -11.79
CA VAL A 226 -4.11 -19.10 -11.02
C VAL A 226 -3.91 -19.13 -9.48
N LEU A 227 -2.96 -18.41 -8.84
CA LEU A 227 -2.83 -18.54 -7.35
C LEU A 227 -3.83 -17.70 -6.56
N ILE A 228 -4.31 -16.55 -7.05
CA ILE A 228 -5.29 -15.73 -6.30
C ILE A 228 -6.58 -16.55 -6.06
N ALA A 229 -7.04 -17.30 -7.07
CA ALA A 229 -8.16 -18.22 -6.91
C ALA A 229 -7.86 -19.42 -5.98
N VAL A 230 -6.62 -19.90 -5.92
CA VAL A 230 -6.22 -21.04 -5.07
C VAL A 230 -6.07 -20.64 -3.60
N VAL A 231 -5.52 -19.46 -3.30
CA VAL A 231 -5.40 -18.92 -1.94
C VAL A 231 -6.77 -18.61 -1.35
N VAL A 232 -7.67 -17.96 -2.12
CA VAL A 232 -9.06 -17.70 -1.72
C VAL A 232 -9.84 -19.00 -1.51
N LYS A 233 -9.65 -20.02 -2.36
CA LYS A 233 -10.33 -21.32 -2.23
C LYS A 233 -9.80 -22.15 -1.06
N LEU A 234 -8.52 -22.02 -0.69
CA LEU A 234 -7.94 -22.70 0.48
C LEU A 234 -8.39 -22.07 1.80
N LYS A 235 -8.53 -20.73 1.89
CA LYS A 235 -9.08 -20.07 3.09
C LYS A 235 -10.56 -20.44 3.32
N ARG A 236 -11.41 -20.44 2.27
CA ARG A 236 -12.83 -20.87 2.38
C ARG A 236 -12.97 -22.35 2.81
N LYS A 237 -12.08 -23.24 2.38
CA LYS A 237 -12.13 -24.67 2.74
C LYS A 237 -11.68 -24.95 4.19
N ARG A 238 -10.92 -24.05 4.82
CA ARG A 238 -10.58 -24.12 6.26
C ARG A 238 -11.71 -23.57 7.12
N ALA A 239 -12.36 -22.48 6.72
CA ALA A 239 -13.54 -21.94 7.41
C ALA A 239 -14.72 -22.93 7.42
N ALA A 240 -14.99 -23.60 6.28
CA ALA A 240 -16.06 -24.60 6.19
C ALA A 240 -15.78 -25.88 7.02
N ARG A 241 -14.50 -26.21 7.29
CA ARG A 241 -14.15 -27.36 8.15
C ARG A 241 -14.24 -27.04 9.65
N PHE A 242 -14.07 -25.78 10.04
CA PHE A 242 -14.25 -25.36 11.44
C PHE A 242 -15.72 -25.28 11.86
N ILE A 243 -16.62 -24.94 10.93
CA ILE A 243 -18.07 -24.94 11.21
C ILE A 243 -18.58 -26.38 11.43
N LYS A 244 -18.10 -27.34 10.63
CA LYS A 244 -18.52 -28.74 10.76
C LYS A 244 -18.05 -29.42 12.05
N TYR A 245 -16.93 -28.98 12.63
CA TYR A 245 -16.42 -29.50 13.91
C TYR A 245 -17.15 -28.92 15.14
N ARG A 246 -17.91 -27.83 14.99
CA ARG A 246 -18.69 -27.25 16.10
C ARG A 246 -20.07 -27.89 16.25
N ASP A 247 -20.66 -28.36 15.15
CA ASP A 247 -21.96 -29.05 15.19
C ASP A 247 -21.85 -30.51 15.67
N ASP A 248 -20.68 -31.16 15.51
CA ASP A 248 -20.46 -32.56 15.98
C ASP A 248 -20.07 -32.64 17.50
N ILE A 249 -20.03 -31.52 18.23
CA ILE A 249 -19.71 -31.46 19.67
C ILE A 249 -20.95 -31.13 20.54
N GLU A 250 -22.09 -30.79 19.93
CA GLU A 250 -23.34 -30.45 20.63
C GLU A 250 -24.48 -31.49 20.50
N ASP A 251 -24.20 -32.73 20.05
CA ASP A 251 -25.11 -33.88 20.14
C ASP A 251 -24.55 -35.02 21.01
#